data_AF-A0A7R6VN72-F1
#
_entry.id   AF-A0A7R6VN72-F1
#
_cell.length_a   1.000
_cell.length_b   1.000
_cell.length_c   1.000
_cell.angle_alpha   90.00
_cell.angle_beta   90.00
_cell.angle_gamma   90.00
#
_symmetry.space_group_name_H-M   'P 1'
#
loop_
_entity.id
_entity.type
_entity.pdbx_description
1 polymer ?
#
loop_
_entity_poly.entity_id
_entity_poly.type
_entity_poly.pdbx_seq_one_letter_code
_entity_poly.pdbx_strand_id
1 'polypeptide(L)'
;MILLGSTGSIGVNTLHVAKEFGIEVEVLVAGNNVELLAKQVAVFRPRIVVSAKRANFDAPVVLHGEDGILQALEMAKSPLVVNALVGFTGLRPTLKAIELGKRVALANKESLVVAGKFIDIAKITPIDSEHFGLWYLLQNSFALQKLYITASGGALRDWPLEKIAQAKLEDVLKHPNWSMGQKITIDSATMVNKLFEVLEAYWLFGTKAIDAIIEPSSVIHALVEFVDGSTMLHASKPDMRLPIAYALLGRVDKPIVQPIDPLTMQIAFRSIDNDRYPIWHIKDALLSNPERGVVVNAANEAAIKRFLEGSFAFGDIARAIINAFEKFDVTVEIVDDIFKIDAEVRAYVKTL
;
A
#
# COMPACT_ATOMS: atom_id res chain seq x y z
N MET A 1 3.93 9.37 18.40
CA MET A 1 3.24 8.71 17.25
C MET A 1 2.83 7.29 17.63
N ILE A 2 1.82 6.76 16.95
CA ILE A 2 1.39 5.35 17.03
C ILE A 2 1.85 4.65 15.75
N LEU A 3 2.59 3.54 15.86
CA LEU A 3 3.07 2.80 14.70
C LEU A 3 2.43 1.41 14.63
N LEU A 4 1.60 1.20 13.61
CA LEU A 4 0.98 -0.07 13.30
C LEU A 4 1.83 -0.84 12.28
N GLY A 5 2.34 -2.02 12.63
CA GLY A 5 3.20 -2.82 11.73
C GLY A 5 4.69 -2.47 11.83
N SER A 6 5.22 -2.30 13.05
CA SER A 6 6.58 -1.79 13.29
C SER A 6 7.71 -2.69 12.78
N THR A 7 7.46 -3.99 12.64
CA THR A 7 8.46 -4.98 12.21
C THR A 7 8.47 -5.25 10.70
N GLY A 8 7.57 -4.62 9.94
CA GLY A 8 7.57 -4.65 8.48
C GLY A 8 8.55 -3.64 7.89
N SER A 9 8.79 -3.71 6.56
CA SER A 9 9.73 -2.81 5.87
C SER A 9 9.41 -1.32 6.10
N ILE A 10 8.14 -0.92 5.96
CA ILE A 10 7.70 0.45 6.25
C ILE A 10 7.94 0.80 7.72
N GLY A 11 7.48 -0.04 8.67
CA GLY A 11 7.63 0.23 10.09
C GLY A 11 9.09 0.37 10.56
N VAL A 12 10.00 -0.45 10.03
CA VAL A 12 11.44 -0.33 10.30
C VAL A 12 11.99 0.99 9.78
N ASN A 13 11.61 1.40 8.57
CA ASN A 13 11.98 2.70 8.01
C ASN A 13 11.36 3.87 8.80
N THR A 14 10.12 3.74 9.26
CA THR A 14 9.47 4.73 10.14
C THR A 14 10.24 4.89 11.44
N LEU A 15 10.69 3.80 12.07
CA LEU A 15 11.50 3.88 13.28
C LEU A 15 12.89 4.46 13.03
N HIS A 16 13.48 4.20 11.86
CA HIS A 16 14.73 4.85 11.47
C HIS A 16 14.57 6.37 11.37
N VAL A 17 13.54 6.85 10.67
CA VAL A 17 13.21 8.28 10.57
C VAL A 17 12.87 8.85 11.95
N ALA A 18 12.06 8.16 12.75
CA ALA A 18 11.69 8.62 14.09
C ALA A 18 12.92 8.80 15.00
N LYS A 19 13.88 7.87 14.96
CA LYS A 19 15.14 7.99 15.69
C LYS A 19 15.97 9.17 15.19
N GLU A 20 16.09 9.33 13.87
CA GLU A 20 16.87 10.38 13.25
C GLU A 20 16.34 11.80 13.55
N PHE A 21 15.02 11.94 13.71
CA PHE A 21 14.35 13.21 13.95
C PHE A 21 13.82 13.39 15.38
N GLY A 22 14.12 12.45 16.29
CA GLY A 22 13.71 12.53 17.69
C GLY A 22 12.19 12.45 17.91
N ILE A 23 11.46 11.73 17.05
CA ILE A 23 10.01 11.56 17.15
C ILE A 23 9.70 10.51 18.22
N GLU A 24 8.91 10.89 19.22
CA GLU A 24 8.48 9.98 20.29
C GLU A 24 7.53 8.90 19.74
N VAL A 25 7.77 7.64 20.15
CA VAL A 25 6.98 6.48 19.76
C VAL A 25 6.19 6.00 20.97
N GLU A 26 4.89 6.32 21.00
CA GLU A 26 4.03 5.99 22.14
C GLU A 26 3.52 4.55 22.07
N VAL A 27 3.26 4.06 20.86
CA VAL A 27 2.68 2.73 20.63
C VAL A 27 3.43 2.01 19.52
N LEU A 28 3.80 0.75 19.77
CA LEU A 28 4.31 -0.18 18.77
C LEU A 28 3.35 -1.36 18.62
N VAL A 29 2.96 -1.66 17.39
CA VAL A 29 2.18 -2.86 17.05
C VAL A 29 2.96 -3.72 16.08
N ALA A 30 3.06 -5.01 16.34
CA ALA A 30 3.64 -5.98 15.41
C ALA A 30 2.83 -7.28 15.32
N GLY A 31 3.02 -7.99 14.22
CA GLY A 31 2.46 -9.32 14.01
C GLY A 31 3.25 -10.40 14.76
N ASN A 32 3.84 -11.32 14.00
CA ASN A 32 4.49 -12.52 14.54
C ASN A 32 5.98 -12.34 14.89
N ASN A 33 6.62 -11.24 14.48
CA ASN A 33 8.05 -11.01 14.70
C ASN A 33 8.33 -10.42 16.10
N VAL A 34 8.09 -11.24 17.13
CA VAL A 34 8.23 -10.87 18.54
C VAL A 34 9.67 -10.46 18.88
N GLU A 35 10.66 -11.13 18.29
CA GLU A 35 12.08 -10.85 18.55
C GLU A 35 12.48 -9.44 18.11
N LEU A 36 12.12 -9.06 16.87
CA LEU A 36 12.39 -7.71 16.39
C LEU A 36 11.59 -6.66 17.17
N LEU A 37 10.32 -6.97 17.51
CA LEU A 37 9.52 -6.08 18.33
C LEU A 37 10.18 -5.84 19.71
N ALA A 38 10.70 -6.87 20.37
CA ALA A 38 11.38 -6.73 21.66
C ALA A 38 12.62 -5.82 21.56
N LYS A 39 13.41 -5.97 20.48
CA LYS A 39 14.54 -5.07 20.17
C LYS A 39 14.08 -3.62 19.97
N GLN A 40 12.96 -3.41 19.29
CA GLN A 40 12.38 -2.08 19.09
C GLN A 40 11.88 -1.48 20.42
N VAL A 41 11.21 -2.27 21.26
CA VAL A 41 10.72 -1.84 22.59
C VAL A 41 11.88 -1.37 23.48
N ALA A 42 12.99 -2.11 23.51
CA ALA A 42 14.17 -1.73 24.29
C ALA A 42 14.77 -0.36 23.89
N VAL A 43 14.69 -0.02 22.59
CA VAL A 43 15.22 1.23 22.04
C VAL A 43 14.26 2.39 22.23
N PHE A 44 12.99 2.21 21.88
CA PHE A 44 12.01 3.29 21.81
C PHE A 44 11.18 3.46 23.09
N ARG A 45 11.19 2.46 23.97
CA ARG A 45 10.46 2.43 25.26
C ARG A 45 9.00 2.93 25.14
N PRO A 46 8.20 2.36 24.22
CA PRO A 46 6.83 2.79 24.04
C PRO A 46 6.00 2.54 25.31
N ARG A 47 4.95 3.35 25.49
CA ARG A 47 3.99 3.18 26.59
C ARG A 47 3.11 1.95 26.40
N ILE A 48 2.75 1.64 25.15
CA ILE A 48 1.85 0.54 24.81
C ILE A 48 2.51 -0.32 23.72
N VAL A 49 2.48 -1.64 23.92
CA VAL A 49 2.94 -2.62 22.93
C VAL A 49 1.79 -3.55 22.59
N VAL A 50 1.54 -3.76 21.30
CA VAL A 50 0.54 -4.72 20.82
C VAL A 50 1.23 -5.77 19.96
N SER A 51 0.91 -7.03 20.20
CA SER A 51 1.49 -8.15 19.46
C SER A 51 0.42 -9.17 19.06
N ALA A 52 0.54 -9.77 17.87
CA ALA A 52 -0.38 -10.84 17.47
C ALA A 52 -0.20 -12.10 18.34
N LYS A 53 1.03 -12.39 18.78
CA LYS A 53 1.35 -13.48 19.70
C LYS A 53 1.52 -12.95 21.12
N ARG A 54 0.97 -13.66 22.11
CA ARG A 54 1.22 -13.36 23.53
C ARG A 54 2.71 -13.47 23.84
N ALA A 55 3.29 -12.37 24.30
CA ALA A 55 4.69 -12.26 24.71
C ALA A 55 4.83 -11.17 25.76
N ASN A 56 5.84 -11.29 26.61
CA ASN A 56 6.16 -10.28 27.62
C ASN A 56 7.10 -9.24 27.02
N PHE A 57 6.71 -7.98 27.10
CA PHE A 57 7.52 -6.84 26.70
C PHE A 57 7.74 -5.94 27.93
N ASP A 58 8.90 -5.31 28.01
CA ASP A 58 9.18 -4.29 29.01
C ASP A 58 8.49 -2.98 28.61
N ALA A 59 7.18 -2.92 28.84
CA ALA A 59 6.33 -1.78 28.55
C ALA A 59 5.20 -1.67 29.59
N PRO A 60 4.73 -0.46 29.93
CA PRO A 60 3.64 -0.27 30.90
C PRO A 60 2.33 -1.00 30.55
N VAL A 61 2.01 -1.12 29.26
CA VAL A 61 0.80 -1.79 28.78
C VAL A 61 1.15 -2.73 27.64
N VAL A 62 0.74 -4.00 27.75
CA VAL A 62 0.89 -5.01 26.71
C VAL A 62 -0.49 -5.55 26.33
N LEU A 63 -0.85 -5.43 25.06
CA LEU A 63 -2.13 -5.89 24.49
C LEU A 63 -1.88 -6.88 23.34
N HIS A 64 -2.95 -7.55 22.90
CA HIS A 64 -2.84 -8.59 21.89
C HIS A 64 -3.97 -8.56 20.87
N GLY A 65 -3.64 -9.02 19.65
CA GLY A 65 -4.60 -9.18 18.56
C GLY A 65 -5.18 -7.86 18.06
N GLU A 66 -6.18 -7.96 17.19
CA GLU A 66 -6.85 -6.81 16.58
C GLU A 66 -7.55 -5.93 17.62
N ASP A 67 -8.25 -6.53 18.58
CA ASP A 67 -8.89 -5.80 19.69
C ASP A 67 -7.87 -4.97 20.48
N GLY A 68 -6.66 -5.53 20.70
CA GLY A 68 -5.56 -4.81 21.33
C GLY A 68 -5.08 -3.61 20.54
N ILE A 69 -5.16 -3.64 19.20
CA ILE A 69 -4.83 -2.48 18.34
C ILE A 69 -5.86 -1.38 18.54
N LEU A 70 -7.15 -1.74 18.51
CA LEU A 70 -8.24 -0.78 18.68
C LEU A 70 -8.20 -0.13 20.07
N GLN A 71 -7.99 -0.93 21.11
CA GLN A 71 -7.81 -0.42 22.47
C GLN A 71 -6.56 0.47 22.60
N ALA A 72 -5.45 0.11 21.97
CA ALA A 72 -4.25 0.96 21.97
C ALA A 72 -4.50 2.32 21.31
N LEU A 73 -5.28 2.37 20.21
CA LEU A 73 -5.66 3.63 19.56
C LEU A 73 -6.49 4.53 20.48
N GLU A 74 -7.41 3.96 21.25
CA GLU A 74 -8.23 4.70 22.23
C GLU A 74 -7.40 5.20 23.42
N MET A 75 -6.49 4.38 23.93
CA MET A 75 -5.63 4.73 25.06
C MET A 75 -4.57 5.77 24.69
N ALA A 76 -4.10 5.77 23.44
CA ALA A 76 -2.98 6.59 22.99
C ALA A 76 -3.35 8.07 22.82
N LYS A 77 -2.48 8.95 23.32
CA LYS A 77 -2.65 10.41 23.24
C LYS A 77 -2.10 10.99 21.93
N SER A 78 -1.18 10.30 21.28
CA SER A 78 -0.57 10.71 20.01
C SER A 78 -1.65 11.00 18.96
N PRO A 79 -1.54 12.12 18.22
CA PRO A 79 -2.49 12.49 17.18
C PRO A 79 -2.19 11.82 15.82
N LEU A 80 -1.00 11.23 15.66
CA LEU A 80 -0.55 10.63 14.40
C LEU A 80 -0.45 9.11 14.53
N VAL A 81 -1.11 8.42 13.61
CA VAL A 81 -1.04 6.98 13.39
C VAL A 81 -0.32 6.72 12.08
N VAL A 82 0.74 5.93 12.11
CA VAL A 82 1.35 5.34 10.91
C VAL A 82 0.75 3.96 10.74
N ASN A 83 -0.08 3.76 9.72
CA ASN A 83 -0.67 2.46 9.44
C ASN A 83 0.12 1.75 8.33
N ALA A 84 1.00 0.84 8.77
CA ALA A 84 1.84 -0.02 7.93
C ALA A 84 1.48 -1.51 8.06
N LEU A 85 0.25 -1.81 8.49
CA LEU A 85 -0.30 -3.17 8.41
C LEU A 85 -0.48 -3.58 6.94
N VAL A 86 -0.48 -4.89 6.67
CA VAL A 86 -0.59 -5.43 5.30
C VAL A 86 -2.01 -5.95 5.09
N GLY A 87 -2.60 -5.65 3.93
CA GLY A 87 -3.89 -6.19 3.53
C GLY A 87 -5.07 -5.62 4.32
N PHE A 88 -6.18 -6.35 4.26
CA PHE A 88 -7.47 -5.97 4.83
C PHE A 88 -7.44 -5.68 6.35
N THR A 89 -6.47 -6.26 7.07
CA THR A 89 -6.28 -6.04 8.52
C THR A 89 -5.99 -4.57 8.89
N GLY A 90 -5.53 -3.76 7.94
CA GLY A 90 -5.33 -2.33 8.15
C GLY A 90 -6.62 -1.52 8.24
N LEU A 91 -7.75 -2.04 7.74
CA LEU A 91 -8.99 -1.26 7.60
C LEU A 91 -9.59 -0.84 8.95
N ARG A 92 -9.84 -1.79 9.86
CA ARG A 92 -10.44 -1.50 11.17
C ARG A 92 -9.62 -0.47 11.96
N PRO A 93 -8.27 -0.59 12.05
CA PRO A 93 -7.45 0.45 12.67
C PRO A 93 -7.50 1.81 11.96
N THR A 94 -7.55 1.86 10.62
CA THR A 94 -7.69 3.12 9.87
C THR A 94 -9.00 3.83 10.23
N LEU A 95 -10.13 3.12 10.16
CA LEU A 95 -11.44 3.67 10.49
C LEU A 95 -11.50 4.16 11.94
N LYS A 96 -10.97 3.36 12.89
CA LYS A 96 -10.95 3.74 14.30
C LYS A 96 -10.05 4.96 14.57
N ALA A 97 -8.90 5.06 13.91
CA ALA A 97 -8.04 6.23 14.04
C ALA A 97 -8.75 7.51 13.58
N ILE A 98 -9.48 7.44 12.46
CA ILE A 98 -10.25 8.57 11.91
C ILE A 98 -11.41 8.96 12.81
N GLU A 99 -12.16 7.98 13.32
CA GLU A 99 -13.24 8.14 14.31
C GLU A 99 -12.73 8.90 15.55
N LEU A 100 -11.55 8.53 16.05
CA LEU A 100 -10.87 9.18 17.18
C LEU A 100 -10.24 10.54 16.83
N GLY A 101 -10.44 11.06 15.62
CA GLY A 101 -9.92 12.36 15.18
C GLY A 101 -8.41 12.39 14.94
N LYS A 102 -7.75 11.23 14.81
CA LYS A 102 -6.31 11.13 14.55
C LYS A 102 -6.01 11.27 13.06
N ARG A 103 -4.84 11.82 12.75
CA ARG A 103 -4.26 11.81 11.40
C ARG A 103 -3.65 10.44 11.12
N VAL A 104 -3.78 9.97 9.89
CA VAL A 104 -3.28 8.66 9.46
C VAL A 104 -2.27 8.84 8.33
N ALA A 105 -0.99 8.59 8.63
CA ALA A 105 0.02 8.36 7.63
C ALA A 105 -0.13 6.91 7.11
N LEU A 106 -0.70 6.76 5.92
CA LEU A 106 -1.21 5.50 5.42
C LEU A 106 -0.25 4.87 4.41
N ALA A 107 0.29 3.70 4.76
CA ALA A 107 1.00 2.82 3.84
C ALA A 107 0.15 1.60 3.43
N ASN A 108 -0.90 1.30 4.20
CA ASN A 108 -1.88 0.27 3.88
C ASN A 108 -2.88 0.77 2.83
N LYS A 109 -2.52 0.64 1.55
CA LYS A 109 -3.37 1.05 0.41
C LYS A 109 -4.71 0.32 0.38
N GLU A 110 -4.75 -0.92 0.88
CA GLU A 110 -5.94 -1.76 0.88
C GLU A 110 -7.11 -1.10 1.63
N SER A 111 -6.83 -0.32 2.69
CA SER A 111 -7.86 0.47 3.38
C SER A 111 -8.61 1.41 2.42
N LEU A 112 -7.88 2.13 1.55
CA LEU A 112 -8.50 3.03 0.57
C LEU A 112 -9.17 2.25 -0.56
N VAL A 113 -8.54 1.16 -1.03
CA VAL A 113 -9.12 0.31 -2.09
C VAL A 113 -10.49 -0.23 -1.69
N VAL A 114 -10.67 -0.70 -0.45
CA VAL A 114 -11.91 -1.35 -0.02
C VAL A 114 -12.93 -0.40 0.59
N ALA A 115 -12.48 0.72 1.17
CA ALA A 115 -13.33 1.59 1.99
C ALA A 115 -13.15 3.09 1.72
N GLY A 116 -12.55 3.50 0.59
CA GLY A 116 -12.27 4.90 0.30
C GLY A 116 -13.48 5.83 0.45
N LYS A 117 -14.68 5.35 0.10
CA LYS A 117 -15.97 6.05 0.30
C LYS A 117 -16.26 6.47 1.76
N PHE A 118 -15.74 5.71 2.73
CA PHE A 118 -16.00 5.89 4.17
C PHE A 118 -14.80 6.49 4.92
N ILE A 119 -13.70 6.74 4.22
CA ILE A 119 -12.47 7.27 4.82
C ILE A 119 -12.44 8.78 4.59
N ASP A 120 -12.30 9.54 5.67
CA ASP A 120 -12.05 10.98 5.60
C ASP A 120 -10.64 11.24 5.05
N ILE A 121 -10.56 11.47 3.75
CA ILE A 121 -9.31 11.67 3.01
C ILE A 121 -8.51 12.87 3.54
N ALA A 122 -9.16 13.87 4.13
CA ALA A 122 -8.47 15.04 4.71
C ALA A 122 -7.58 14.66 5.92
N LYS A 123 -7.82 13.50 6.54
CA LYS A 123 -6.99 12.95 7.62
C LYS A 123 -5.91 12.00 7.13
N ILE A 124 -5.88 11.67 5.84
CA ILE A 124 -4.90 10.76 5.26
C ILE A 124 -3.68 11.53 4.76
N THR A 125 -2.49 10.98 5.04
CA THR A 125 -1.25 11.38 4.37
C THR A 125 -0.66 10.13 3.71
N PRO A 126 -0.56 10.07 2.37
CA PRO A 126 -0.07 8.88 1.70
C PRO A 126 1.42 8.67 1.97
N ILE A 127 1.80 7.43 2.28
CA ILE A 127 3.21 7.00 2.35
C ILE A 127 3.65 6.33 1.05
N ASP A 128 2.71 5.76 0.29
CA ASP A 128 3.06 5.07 -0.95
C ASP A 128 3.77 6.00 -1.95
N SER A 129 4.79 5.49 -2.63
CA SER A 129 5.83 6.32 -3.24
C SER A 129 5.30 7.15 -4.41
N GLU A 130 4.39 6.55 -5.18
CA GLU A 130 3.72 7.12 -6.33
C GLU A 130 2.73 8.21 -5.89
N HIS A 131 1.92 7.96 -4.86
CA HIS A 131 0.96 8.94 -4.34
C HIS A 131 1.64 10.07 -3.59
N PHE A 132 2.74 9.80 -2.89
CA PHE A 132 3.62 10.85 -2.39
C PHE A 132 4.14 11.69 -3.55
N GLY A 133 4.60 11.07 -4.64
CA GLY A 133 5.05 11.78 -5.84
C GLY A 133 3.96 12.67 -6.43
N LEU A 134 2.73 12.16 -6.57
CA LEU A 134 1.57 12.94 -7.03
C LEU A 134 1.26 14.10 -6.08
N TRP A 135 1.19 13.85 -4.77
CA TRP A 135 0.98 14.88 -3.76
C TRP A 135 2.07 15.96 -3.82
N TYR A 136 3.33 15.57 -4.02
CA TYR A 136 4.47 16.48 -4.11
C TYR A 136 4.39 17.39 -5.33
N LEU A 137 3.98 16.85 -6.48
CA LEU A 137 3.80 17.62 -7.72
C LEU A 137 2.58 18.55 -7.67
N LEU A 138 1.52 18.15 -6.94
CA LEU A 138 0.26 18.88 -6.83
C LEU A 138 0.25 19.95 -5.72
N GLN A 139 1.40 20.27 -5.12
CA GLN A 139 1.50 21.37 -4.13
C GLN A 139 1.15 22.74 -4.73
N ASN A 140 1.28 22.88 -6.05
CA ASN A 140 0.89 24.09 -6.77
C ASN A 140 -0.51 23.92 -7.37
N SER A 141 -1.32 24.97 -7.33
CA SER A 141 -2.72 24.96 -7.81
C SER A 141 -2.85 25.04 -9.34
N PHE A 142 -2.01 24.33 -10.09
CA PHE A 142 -2.13 24.23 -11.55
C PHE A 142 -3.35 23.38 -11.93
N ALA A 143 -3.96 23.69 -13.08
CA ALA A 143 -5.11 22.95 -13.57
C ALA A 143 -4.70 21.55 -14.05
N LEU A 144 -5.15 20.52 -13.32
CA LEU A 144 -4.87 19.12 -13.59
C LEU A 144 -5.56 18.63 -14.86
N GLN A 145 -4.81 17.95 -15.73
CA GLN A 145 -5.33 17.23 -16.90
C GLN A 145 -5.38 15.71 -16.65
N LYS A 146 -4.27 15.11 -16.20
CA LYS A 146 -4.17 13.66 -15.98
C LYS A 146 -3.05 13.30 -15.00
N LEU A 147 -3.29 12.28 -14.17
CA LEU A 147 -2.29 11.71 -13.25
C LEU A 147 -1.73 10.41 -13.85
N TYR A 148 -0.43 10.21 -13.68
CA TYR A 148 0.23 8.93 -13.98
C TYR A 148 0.99 8.43 -12.77
N ILE A 149 0.72 7.18 -12.40
CA ILE A 149 1.51 6.44 -11.44
C ILE A 149 2.44 5.47 -12.16
N THR A 150 3.69 5.35 -11.73
CA THR A 150 4.69 4.54 -12.45
C THR A 150 4.86 3.17 -11.83
N ALA A 151 4.95 2.10 -12.62
CA ALA A 151 5.16 0.74 -12.14
C ALA A 151 6.57 0.24 -12.48
N SER A 152 7.19 -0.57 -11.61
CA SER A 152 8.43 -1.27 -11.96
C SER A 152 8.22 -2.34 -13.05
N GLY A 153 6.99 -2.86 -13.17
CA GLY A 153 6.66 -4.07 -13.95
C GLY A 153 6.86 -5.39 -13.19
N GLY A 154 7.48 -5.36 -12.01
CA GLY A 154 7.72 -6.57 -11.21
C GLY A 154 8.74 -7.54 -11.81
N ALA A 155 8.90 -8.70 -11.17
CA ALA A 155 9.96 -9.67 -11.46
C ALA A 155 9.87 -10.33 -12.85
N LEU A 156 8.66 -10.42 -13.41
CA LEU A 156 8.37 -11.17 -14.64
C LEU A 156 8.22 -10.28 -15.89
N ARG A 157 8.50 -8.97 -15.76
CA ARG A 157 8.24 -7.97 -16.81
C ARG A 157 8.96 -8.24 -18.15
N ASP A 158 10.12 -8.90 -18.08
CA ASP A 158 10.97 -9.19 -19.25
C ASP A 158 10.95 -10.71 -19.62
N TRP A 159 10.08 -11.51 -18.98
CA TRP A 159 9.93 -12.93 -19.30
C TRP A 159 9.17 -13.15 -20.63
N PRO A 160 9.39 -14.28 -21.34
CA PRO A 160 8.50 -14.72 -22.40
C PRO A 160 7.07 -14.92 -21.89
N LEU A 161 6.07 -14.44 -22.63
CA LEU A 161 4.66 -14.42 -22.21
C LEU A 161 4.15 -15.81 -21.79
N GLU A 162 4.50 -16.83 -22.57
CA GLU A 162 4.10 -18.22 -22.37
C GLU A 162 4.62 -18.86 -21.07
N LYS A 163 5.62 -18.24 -20.42
CA LYS A 163 6.20 -18.73 -19.15
C LYS A 163 5.61 -18.08 -17.91
N ILE A 164 4.96 -16.93 -18.05
CA ILE A 164 4.53 -16.09 -16.91
C ILE A 164 3.49 -16.82 -16.07
N ALA A 165 2.48 -17.41 -16.70
CA ALA A 165 1.36 -18.05 -15.99
C ALA A 165 1.82 -19.22 -15.08
N GLN A 166 2.96 -19.85 -15.40
CA GLN A 166 3.54 -20.98 -14.68
C GLN A 166 4.75 -20.58 -13.82
N ALA A 167 5.01 -19.28 -13.63
CA ALA A 167 6.10 -18.80 -12.80
C ALA A 167 5.98 -19.34 -11.37
N LYS A 168 7.11 -19.75 -10.81
CA LYS A 168 7.18 -20.28 -9.44
C LYS A 168 7.28 -19.13 -8.45
N LEU A 169 6.88 -19.40 -7.20
CA LEU A 169 7.02 -18.45 -6.10
C LEU A 169 8.45 -17.89 -5.98
N GLU A 170 9.47 -18.76 -6.10
CA GLU A 170 10.88 -18.36 -6.03
C GLU A 170 11.28 -17.35 -7.10
N ASP A 171 10.64 -17.37 -8.27
CA ASP A 171 10.91 -16.44 -9.36
C ASP A 171 10.17 -15.12 -9.16
N VAL A 172 8.91 -15.20 -8.70
CA VAL A 172 8.08 -14.04 -8.40
C VAL A 172 8.71 -13.17 -7.30
N LEU A 173 9.36 -13.78 -6.30
CA LEU A 173 9.95 -13.05 -5.16
C LEU A 173 11.26 -12.33 -5.48
N LYS A 174 11.83 -12.48 -6.69
CA LYS A 174 13.07 -11.80 -7.11
C LYS A 174 12.77 -10.42 -7.72
N HIS A 175 12.22 -9.50 -6.92
CA HIS A 175 11.91 -8.15 -7.40
C HIS A 175 13.19 -7.37 -7.76
N PRO A 176 13.27 -6.70 -8.93
CA PRO A 176 14.52 -6.11 -9.43
C PRO A 176 15.01 -4.89 -8.63
N ASN A 177 14.08 -4.05 -8.14
CA ASN A 177 14.43 -2.72 -7.59
C ASN A 177 14.20 -2.54 -6.08
N TRP A 178 13.36 -3.38 -5.46
CA TRP A 178 12.82 -3.13 -4.13
C TRP A 178 12.93 -4.38 -3.27
N SER A 179 13.27 -4.20 -1.99
CA SER A 179 13.18 -5.23 -0.96
C SER A 179 11.88 -5.07 -0.18
N MET A 180 10.91 -5.95 -0.44
CA MET A 180 9.53 -5.80 0.04
C MET A 180 8.97 -7.10 0.63
N GLY A 181 7.81 -6.99 1.28
CA GLY A 181 7.08 -8.15 1.77
C GLY A 181 6.54 -9.03 0.65
N GLN A 182 6.35 -10.31 0.95
CA GLN A 182 5.91 -11.33 -0.02
C GLN A 182 4.63 -10.95 -0.80
N LYS A 183 3.60 -10.43 -0.12
CA LYS A 183 2.31 -10.05 -0.72
C LYS A 183 2.47 -8.96 -1.79
N ILE A 184 3.11 -7.84 -1.45
CA ILE A 184 3.32 -6.73 -2.39
C ILE A 184 4.26 -7.13 -3.55
N THR A 185 5.22 -8.02 -3.31
CA THR A 185 6.08 -8.53 -4.39
C THR A 185 5.28 -9.35 -5.41
N ILE A 186 4.35 -10.19 -4.94
CA ILE A 186 3.44 -10.94 -5.83
C ILE A 186 2.49 -9.98 -6.56
N ASP A 187 1.90 -9.01 -5.86
CA ASP A 187 1.03 -7.99 -6.46
C ASP A 187 1.74 -7.14 -7.52
N SER A 188 3.04 -6.85 -7.31
CA SER A 188 3.86 -6.13 -8.27
C SER A 188 4.06 -6.95 -9.54
N ALA A 189 4.33 -8.25 -9.41
CA ALA A 189 4.49 -9.15 -10.55
C ALA A 189 3.18 -9.37 -11.33
N THR A 190 2.02 -9.35 -10.66
CA THR A 190 0.70 -9.49 -11.31
C THR A 190 0.13 -8.17 -11.83
N MET A 191 0.76 -7.03 -11.52
CA MET A 191 0.24 -5.67 -11.70
C MET A 191 -0.98 -5.30 -10.85
N VAL A 192 -1.45 -6.20 -9.97
CA VAL A 192 -2.53 -5.90 -9.01
C VAL A 192 -2.14 -4.75 -8.09
N ASN A 193 -0.86 -4.66 -7.71
CA ASN A 193 -0.35 -3.56 -6.90
C ASN A 193 -0.68 -2.22 -7.58
N LYS A 194 -0.39 -2.09 -8.87
CA LYS A 194 -0.64 -0.85 -9.61
C LYS A 194 -2.12 -0.57 -9.81
N LEU A 195 -2.94 -1.61 -9.97
CA LEU A 195 -4.39 -1.46 -10.03
C LEU A 195 -4.97 -0.90 -8.72
N PHE A 196 -4.48 -1.36 -7.57
CA PHE A 196 -4.84 -0.80 -6.26
C PHE A 196 -4.42 0.66 -6.14
N GLU A 197 -3.23 0.99 -6.62
CA GLU A 197 -2.73 2.36 -6.55
C GLU A 197 -3.50 3.32 -7.47
N VAL A 198 -4.07 2.85 -8.60
CA VAL A 198 -5.00 3.65 -9.41
C VAL A 198 -6.25 4.02 -8.59
N LEU A 199 -6.83 3.06 -7.88
CA LEU A 199 -7.98 3.32 -7.01
C LEU A 199 -7.61 4.23 -5.83
N GLU A 200 -6.46 4.00 -5.21
CA GLU A 200 -5.94 4.85 -4.14
C GLU A 200 -5.76 6.30 -4.62
N ALA A 201 -5.20 6.51 -5.82
CA ALA A 201 -5.07 7.83 -6.42
C ALA A 201 -6.44 8.47 -6.71
N TYR A 202 -7.43 7.69 -7.15
CA TYR A 202 -8.81 8.17 -7.30
C TYR A 202 -9.37 8.70 -5.97
N TRP A 203 -9.23 7.93 -4.89
CA TRP A 203 -9.73 8.34 -3.57
C TRP A 203 -8.98 9.54 -3.01
N LEU A 204 -7.65 9.60 -3.18
CA LEU A 204 -6.82 10.68 -2.66
C LEU A 204 -6.99 12.01 -3.41
N PHE A 205 -7.13 11.95 -4.75
CA PHE A 205 -7.06 13.14 -5.61
C PHE A 205 -8.38 13.47 -6.31
N GLY A 206 -9.41 12.64 -6.17
CA GLY A 206 -10.77 12.95 -6.63
C GLY A 206 -10.98 13.00 -8.14
N THR A 207 -10.06 12.42 -8.93
CA THR A 207 -10.15 12.41 -10.40
C THR A 207 -10.15 10.98 -10.95
N LYS A 208 -10.85 10.77 -12.07
CA LYS A 208 -10.78 9.53 -12.86
C LYS A 208 -9.80 9.61 -14.03
N ALA A 209 -9.20 10.79 -14.27
CA ALA A 209 -8.15 10.97 -15.26
C ALA A 209 -6.82 10.42 -14.70
N ILE A 210 -6.75 9.10 -14.54
CA ILE A 210 -5.62 8.39 -13.93
C ILE A 210 -5.22 7.25 -14.84
N ASP A 211 -3.92 7.08 -15.01
CA ASP A 211 -3.35 5.93 -15.71
C ASP A 211 -2.06 5.46 -15.06
N ALA A 212 -1.55 4.33 -15.52
CA ALA A 212 -0.25 3.86 -15.10
C ALA A 212 0.64 3.48 -16.27
N ILE A 213 1.95 3.67 -16.07
CA ILE A 213 2.98 3.38 -17.06
C ILE A 213 4.13 2.64 -16.39
N ILE A 214 4.82 1.77 -17.12
CA ILE A 214 5.98 1.07 -16.59
C ILE A 214 7.20 1.98 -16.73
N GLU A 215 7.88 2.23 -15.62
CA GLU A 215 9.20 2.87 -15.56
C GLU A 215 10.16 1.88 -14.87
N PRO A 216 10.96 1.11 -15.65
CA PRO A 216 11.69 -0.05 -15.12
C PRO A 216 12.74 0.27 -14.06
N SER A 217 13.25 1.50 -13.98
CA SER A 217 14.30 1.90 -13.02
C SER A 217 13.74 2.28 -11.64
N SER A 218 12.43 2.54 -11.54
CA SER A 218 11.77 3.03 -10.32
C SER A 218 12.40 4.31 -9.76
N VAL A 219 12.85 5.19 -10.66
CA VAL A 219 13.39 6.51 -10.35
C VAL A 219 12.32 7.58 -10.48
N ILE A 220 11.47 7.49 -11.50
CA ILE A 220 10.31 8.36 -11.63
C ILE A 220 9.17 7.69 -10.89
N HIS A 221 8.62 8.34 -9.86
CA HIS A 221 7.52 7.80 -9.05
C HIS A 221 6.15 8.26 -9.54
N ALA A 222 6.06 9.45 -10.15
CA ALA A 222 4.78 10.00 -10.57
C ALA A 222 4.97 11.04 -11.68
N LEU A 223 3.93 11.18 -12.51
CA LEU A 223 3.83 12.27 -13.48
C LEU A 223 2.45 12.93 -13.38
N VAL A 224 2.42 14.23 -13.66
CA VAL A 224 1.19 15.02 -13.74
C VAL A 224 1.20 15.80 -15.04
N GLU A 225 0.17 15.58 -15.86
CA GLU A 225 -0.15 16.41 -17.02
C GLU A 225 -1.07 17.57 -16.59
N PHE A 226 -0.79 18.76 -17.11
CA PHE A 226 -1.59 19.96 -16.88
C PHE A 226 -2.30 20.43 -18.14
N VAL A 227 -3.36 21.21 -17.97
CA VAL A 227 -4.20 21.71 -19.08
C VAL A 227 -3.41 22.62 -20.05
N ASP A 228 -2.30 23.21 -19.59
CA ASP A 228 -1.41 24.03 -20.43
C ASP A 228 -0.49 23.21 -21.35
N GLY A 229 -0.57 21.87 -21.30
CA GLY A 229 0.23 20.95 -22.10
C GLY A 229 1.60 20.61 -21.49
N SER A 230 1.93 21.15 -20.31
CA SER A 230 3.14 20.77 -19.58
C SER A 230 2.97 19.45 -18.83
N THR A 231 4.10 18.80 -18.54
CA THR A 231 4.14 17.59 -17.70
C THR A 231 5.24 17.75 -16.65
N MET A 232 4.90 17.47 -15.39
CA MET A 232 5.89 17.39 -14.31
C MET A 232 6.13 15.95 -13.90
N LEU A 233 7.37 15.66 -13.50
CA LEU A 233 7.82 14.34 -13.08
C LEU A 233 8.45 14.45 -11.68
N HIS A 234 8.11 13.52 -10.79
CA HIS A 234 8.78 13.39 -9.50
C HIS A 234 9.84 12.29 -9.58
N ALA A 235 11.11 12.66 -9.46
CA ALA A 235 12.26 11.76 -9.50
C ALA A 235 12.93 11.63 -8.13
N SER A 236 13.11 10.41 -7.63
CA SER A 236 13.82 10.12 -6.39
C SER A 236 14.45 8.72 -6.45
N LYS A 237 15.46 8.47 -5.60
CA LYS A 237 15.94 7.10 -5.40
C LYS A 237 14.82 6.28 -4.73
N PRO A 238 14.71 4.97 -5.02
CA PRO A 238 13.68 4.09 -4.45
C PRO A 238 13.92 3.85 -2.95
N ASP A 239 13.49 4.80 -2.13
CA ASP A 239 13.72 4.82 -0.68
C ASP A 239 12.51 5.39 0.05
N MET A 240 11.80 4.51 0.76
CA MET A 240 10.57 4.86 1.48
C MET A 240 10.80 5.84 2.64
N ARG A 241 12.04 6.08 3.07
CA ARG A 241 12.31 7.06 4.13
C ARG A 241 11.87 8.47 3.72
N LEU A 242 11.93 8.82 2.43
CA LEU A 242 11.49 10.12 1.95
C LEU A 242 9.98 10.35 2.17
N PRO A 243 9.07 9.55 1.60
CA PRO A 243 7.63 9.75 1.82
C PRO A 243 7.26 9.58 3.30
N ILE A 244 7.90 8.65 4.03
CA ILE A 244 7.68 8.49 5.48
C ILE A 244 8.07 9.77 6.23
N ALA A 245 9.22 10.38 5.94
CA ALA A 245 9.65 11.60 6.62
C ALA A 245 8.65 12.75 6.40
N TYR A 246 8.16 12.94 5.17
CA TYR A 246 7.11 13.92 4.90
C TYR A 246 5.81 13.59 5.63
N ALA A 247 5.40 12.33 5.67
CA ALA A 247 4.18 11.93 6.37
C ALA A 247 4.27 12.16 7.89
N LEU A 248 5.46 12.02 8.48
CA LEU A 248 5.70 12.24 9.90
C LEU A 248 5.87 13.70 10.29
N LEU A 249 6.59 14.48 9.47
CA LEU A 249 7.05 15.83 9.80
C LEU A 249 6.24 16.93 9.12
N GLY A 250 5.50 16.61 8.06
CA GLY A 250 4.81 17.56 7.17
C GLY A 250 5.74 18.34 6.24
N ARG A 251 6.98 18.58 6.67
CA ARG A 251 8.05 19.22 5.90
C ARG A 251 9.40 18.65 6.31
N VAL A 252 10.34 18.65 5.37
CA VAL A 252 11.69 18.15 5.60
C VAL A 252 12.71 19.19 5.14
N ASP A 253 13.62 19.60 6.03
CA ASP A 253 14.61 20.66 5.79
C ASP A 253 16.06 20.13 5.71
N LYS A 254 16.24 18.80 5.64
CA LYS A 254 17.54 18.16 5.43
C LYS A 254 17.44 16.98 4.46
N PRO A 255 18.52 16.59 3.77
CA PRO A 255 18.47 15.46 2.84
C PRO A 255 18.09 14.15 3.54
N ILE A 256 17.01 13.49 3.06
CA ILE A 256 16.65 12.12 3.44
C ILE A 256 17.27 11.11 2.49
N VAL A 257 17.25 11.45 1.21
CA VAL A 257 17.80 10.66 0.11
C VAL A 257 18.84 11.51 -0.61
N GLN A 258 19.85 10.86 -1.17
CA GLN A 258 20.80 11.54 -2.03
C GLN A 258 20.13 11.91 -3.36
N PRO A 259 20.34 13.13 -3.88
CA PRO A 259 19.90 13.51 -5.21
C PRO A 259 20.42 12.53 -6.28
N ILE A 260 19.65 12.40 -7.35
CA ILE A 260 20.07 11.64 -8.52
C ILE A 260 20.90 12.55 -9.42
N ASP A 261 22.02 12.05 -9.91
CA ASP A 261 22.81 12.75 -10.93
C ASP A 261 22.10 12.65 -12.29
N PRO A 262 21.63 13.77 -12.86
CA PRO A 262 20.92 13.77 -14.14
C PRO A 262 21.73 13.17 -15.29
N LEU A 263 23.06 13.23 -15.24
CA LEU A 263 23.93 12.67 -16.28
C LEU A 263 23.94 11.13 -16.28
N THR A 264 23.53 10.51 -15.17
CA THR A 264 23.47 9.05 -15.00
C THR A 264 22.06 8.49 -15.14
N MET A 265 21.05 9.36 -15.21
CA MET A 265 19.65 8.97 -15.19
C MET A 265 19.23 8.38 -16.54
N GLN A 266 18.69 7.16 -16.52
CA GLN A 266 18.09 6.52 -17.69
C GLN A 266 16.60 6.38 -17.45
N ILE A 267 15.81 7.14 -18.20
CA ILE A 267 14.34 7.11 -18.11
C ILE A 267 13.81 6.40 -19.35
N ALA A 268 13.00 5.37 -19.13
CA ALA A 268 12.26 4.70 -20.20
C ALA A 268 10.85 4.39 -19.71
N PHE A 269 9.85 4.69 -20.55
CA PHE A 269 8.46 4.38 -20.26
C PHE A 269 7.96 3.29 -21.21
N ARG A 270 7.18 2.34 -20.68
CA ARG A 270 6.48 1.31 -21.45
C ARG A 270 5.00 1.31 -21.08
N SER A 271 4.14 0.97 -22.04
CA SER A 271 2.73 0.70 -21.76
C SER A 271 2.58 -0.58 -20.92
N ILE A 272 1.48 -0.68 -20.17
CA ILE A 272 1.09 -1.93 -19.52
C ILE A 272 0.32 -2.77 -20.54
N ASP A 273 0.83 -3.96 -20.80
CA ASP A 273 0.28 -4.92 -21.77
C ASP A 273 -0.69 -5.89 -21.08
N ASN A 274 -1.93 -5.97 -21.58
CA ASN A 274 -2.97 -6.84 -21.04
C ASN A 274 -2.64 -8.33 -21.19
N ASP A 275 -1.91 -8.72 -22.25
CA ASP A 275 -1.55 -10.13 -22.45
C ASP A 275 -0.54 -10.58 -21.38
N ARG A 276 0.32 -9.65 -20.96
CA ARG A 276 1.29 -9.86 -19.88
C ARG A 276 0.67 -9.73 -18.49
N TYR A 277 -0.22 -8.76 -18.32
CA TYR A 277 -0.87 -8.43 -17.05
C TYR A 277 -2.40 -8.46 -17.23
N PRO A 278 -3.02 -9.65 -17.25
CA PRO A 278 -4.46 -9.79 -17.55
C PRO A 278 -5.37 -8.96 -16.65
N ILE A 279 -4.96 -8.73 -15.40
CA ILE A 279 -5.71 -7.90 -14.45
C ILE A 279 -5.95 -6.47 -14.97
N TRP A 280 -5.08 -5.97 -15.84
CA TRP A 280 -5.18 -4.61 -16.35
C TRP A 280 -6.43 -4.39 -17.22
N HIS A 281 -7.03 -5.47 -17.75
CA HIS A 281 -8.28 -5.43 -18.51
C HIS A 281 -9.45 -4.83 -17.70
N ILE A 282 -9.46 -5.00 -16.38
CA ILE A 282 -10.55 -4.49 -15.53
C ILE A 282 -10.33 -3.06 -15.03
N LYS A 283 -9.20 -2.40 -15.38
CA LYS A 283 -8.82 -1.08 -14.84
C LYS A 283 -9.91 -0.02 -15.02
N ASP A 284 -10.38 0.20 -16.24
CA ASP A 284 -11.34 1.27 -16.53
C ASP A 284 -12.73 0.98 -15.95
N ALA A 285 -13.14 -0.30 -15.94
CA ALA A 285 -14.38 -0.73 -15.31
C ALA A 285 -14.34 -0.54 -13.79
N LEU A 286 -13.22 -0.87 -13.16
CA LEU A 286 -12.98 -0.69 -11.73
C LEU A 286 -12.95 0.80 -11.35
N LEU A 287 -12.30 1.64 -12.15
CA LEU A 287 -12.29 3.10 -11.93
C LEU A 287 -13.67 3.74 -12.16
N SER A 288 -14.49 3.13 -13.03
CA SER A 288 -15.87 3.54 -13.25
C SER A 288 -16.77 3.20 -12.06
N ASN A 289 -16.54 2.06 -11.39
CA ASN A 289 -17.19 1.66 -10.14
C ASN A 289 -16.17 1.30 -9.01
N PRO A 290 -15.58 2.32 -8.35
CA PRO A 290 -14.53 2.15 -7.34
C PRO A 290 -14.94 1.33 -6.12
N GLU A 291 -16.23 1.23 -5.81
CA GLU A 291 -16.74 0.44 -4.68
C GLU A 291 -16.46 -1.06 -4.86
N ARG A 292 -16.27 -1.53 -6.10
CA ARG A 292 -15.86 -2.92 -6.39
C ARG A 292 -14.41 -3.22 -5.98
N GLY A 293 -13.66 -2.24 -5.47
CA GLY A 293 -12.34 -2.44 -4.89
C GLY A 293 -12.32 -3.49 -3.78
N VAL A 294 -13.39 -3.62 -2.98
CA VAL A 294 -13.51 -4.70 -1.98
C VAL A 294 -13.49 -6.10 -2.61
N VAL A 295 -14.15 -6.28 -3.76
CA VAL A 295 -14.17 -7.56 -4.49
C VAL A 295 -12.76 -7.90 -4.98
N VAL A 296 -12.09 -6.94 -5.62
CA VAL A 296 -10.75 -7.14 -6.16
C VAL A 296 -9.75 -7.43 -5.04
N ASN A 297 -9.81 -6.70 -3.92
CA ASN A 297 -8.95 -6.95 -2.76
C ASN A 297 -9.16 -8.33 -2.14
N ALA A 298 -10.42 -8.68 -1.83
CA ALA A 298 -10.77 -9.94 -1.20
C ALA A 298 -10.37 -11.14 -2.07
N ALA A 299 -10.64 -11.05 -3.38
CA ALA A 299 -10.27 -12.08 -4.33
C ALA A 299 -8.75 -12.22 -4.46
N ASN A 300 -8.02 -11.10 -4.51
CA ASN A 300 -6.56 -11.10 -4.61
C ASN A 300 -5.92 -11.76 -3.39
N GLU A 301 -6.30 -11.37 -2.17
CA GLU A 301 -5.73 -11.96 -0.97
C GLU A 301 -6.03 -13.47 -0.86
N ALA A 302 -7.25 -13.89 -1.21
CA ALA A 302 -7.60 -15.32 -1.24
C ALA A 302 -6.81 -16.08 -2.30
N ALA A 303 -6.64 -15.52 -3.49
CA ALA A 303 -5.91 -16.15 -4.59
C ALA A 303 -4.40 -16.23 -4.32
N ILE A 304 -3.80 -15.19 -3.74
CA ILE A 304 -2.40 -15.22 -3.28
C ILE A 304 -2.23 -16.31 -2.24
N LYS A 305 -3.11 -16.40 -1.24
CA LYS A 305 -3.04 -17.47 -0.24
C LYS A 305 -3.00 -18.85 -0.90
N ARG A 306 -3.86 -19.09 -1.89
CA ARG A 306 -3.90 -20.34 -2.65
C ARG A 306 -2.63 -20.60 -3.47
N PHE A 307 -2.03 -19.56 -4.05
CA PHE A 307 -0.74 -19.64 -4.76
C PHE A 307 0.39 -20.00 -3.79
N LEU A 308 0.40 -19.42 -2.59
CA LEU A 308 1.39 -19.72 -1.55
C LEU A 308 1.24 -21.15 -1.00
N GLU A 309 0.03 -21.68 -0.95
CA GLU A 309 -0.27 -23.06 -0.58
C GLU A 309 0.01 -24.06 -1.71
N GLY A 310 0.41 -23.58 -2.90
CA GLY A 310 0.70 -24.41 -4.08
C GLY A 310 -0.56 -24.94 -4.80
N SER A 311 -1.74 -24.48 -4.40
CA SER A 311 -3.02 -24.88 -5.01
C SER A 311 -3.39 -24.07 -6.26
N PHE A 312 -2.71 -22.94 -6.49
CA PHE A 312 -2.82 -22.11 -7.69
C PHE A 312 -1.45 -21.97 -8.37
N ALA A 313 -1.45 -21.92 -9.70
CA ALA A 313 -0.35 -21.37 -10.48
C ALA A 313 -0.39 -19.83 -10.44
N PHE A 314 0.69 -19.17 -10.86
CA PHE A 314 0.77 -17.70 -10.82
C PHE A 314 -0.33 -17.02 -11.65
N GLY A 315 -0.61 -17.53 -12.85
CA GLY A 315 -1.66 -17.01 -13.72
C GLY A 315 -3.08 -17.17 -13.16
N ASP A 316 -3.29 -18.10 -12.24
CA ASP A 316 -4.60 -18.32 -11.62
C ASP A 316 -4.99 -17.16 -10.70
N ILE A 317 -4.03 -16.37 -10.20
CA ILE A 317 -4.30 -15.19 -9.37
C ILE A 317 -5.13 -14.18 -10.16
N ALA A 318 -4.66 -13.76 -11.34
CA ALA A 318 -5.39 -12.81 -12.18
C ALA A 318 -6.74 -13.38 -12.62
N ARG A 319 -6.80 -14.66 -12.99
CA ARG A 319 -8.05 -15.33 -13.39
C ARG A 319 -9.08 -15.32 -12.25
N ALA A 320 -8.69 -15.66 -11.03
CA ALA A 320 -9.59 -15.67 -9.88
C ALA A 320 -10.14 -14.27 -9.57
N ILE A 321 -9.31 -13.24 -9.67
CA ILE A 321 -9.74 -11.86 -9.43
C ILE A 321 -10.71 -11.39 -10.52
N ILE A 322 -10.42 -11.65 -11.80
CA ILE A 322 -11.31 -11.29 -12.92
C ILE A 322 -12.66 -12.01 -12.79
N ASN A 323 -12.65 -13.31 -12.51
CA ASN A 323 -13.87 -14.09 -12.30
C ASN A 323 -14.70 -13.54 -11.13
N ALA A 324 -14.05 -13.18 -10.01
CA ALA A 324 -14.73 -12.57 -8.87
C ALA A 324 -15.28 -11.19 -9.22
N PHE A 325 -14.51 -10.37 -9.94
CA PHE A 325 -14.98 -9.08 -10.44
C PHE A 325 -16.25 -9.28 -11.27
N GLU A 326 -16.21 -10.07 -12.33
CA GLU A 326 -17.37 -10.34 -13.21
C GLU A 326 -18.59 -10.93 -12.47
N LYS A 327 -18.36 -11.76 -11.45
CA LYS A 327 -19.42 -12.43 -10.69
C LYS A 327 -20.13 -11.51 -9.69
N PHE A 328 -19.40 -10.64 -9.02
CA PHE A 328 -19.90 -9.80 -7.94
C PHE A 328 -20.09 -8.36 -8.42
N ASP A 329 -21.35 -8.00 -8.63
CA ASP A 329 -21.77 -6.60 -8.73
C ASP A 329 -22.26 -6.15 -7.36
N VAL A 330 -21.60 -5.15 -6.79
CA VAL A 330 -21.80 -4.75 -5.39
C VAL A 330 -22.04 -3.25 -5.28
N THR A 331 -22.84 -2.91 -4.28
CA THR A 331 -23.03 -1.54 -3.78
C THR A 331 -22.75 -1.57 -2.29
N VAL A 332 -21.96 -0.61 -1.81
CA VAL A 332 -21.54 -0.54 -0.40
C VAL A 332 -22.21 0.67 0.24
N GLU A 333 -23.25 0.43 1.05
CA GLU A 333 -24.01 1.50 1.70
C GLU A 333 -23.43 1.84 3.07
N ILE A 334 -23.03 0.81 3.82
CA ILE A 334 -22.41 0.96 5.14
C ILE A 334 -21.10 0.17 5.22
N VAL A 335 -20.24 0.57 6.16
CA VAL A 335 -18.94 -0.07 6.42
C VAL A 335 -19.07 -1.59 6.63
N ASP A 336 -20.14 -2.05 7.29
CA ASP A 336 -20.36 -3.48 7.55
C ASP A 336 -20.54 -4.31 6.26
N ASP A 337 -21.00 -3.70 5.18
CA ASP A 337 -21.15 -4.39 3.89
C ASP A 337 -19.79 -4.78 3.32
N ILE A 338 -18.74 -3.98 3.56
CA ILE A 338 -17.37 -4.29 3.14
C ILE A 338 -16.92 -5.63 3.74
N PHE A 339 -17.18 -5.84 5.04
CA PHE A 339 -16.79 -7.08 5.72
C PHE A 339 -17.58 -8.28 5.23
N LYS A 340 -18.88 -8.10 4.93
CA LYS A 340 -19.73 -9.16 4.36
C LYS A 340 -19.24 -9.54 2.95
N ILE A 341 -19.04 -8.55 2.09
CA ILE A 341 -18.58 -8.76 0.71
C ILE A 341 -17.18 -9.40 0.71
N ASP A 342 -16.25 -8.94 1.55
CA ASP A 342 -14.93 -9.57 1.67
C ASP A 342 -15.05 -11.07 2.03
N ALA A 343 -15.91 -11.42 3.00
CA ALA A 343 -16.13 -12.81 3.38
C ALA A 343 -16.75 -13.65 2.25
N GLU A 344 -17.76 -13.13 1.56
CA GLU A 344 -18.44 -13.81 0.44
C GLU A 344 -17.49 -14.05 -0.75
N VAL A 345 -16.72 -13.03 -1.13
CA VAL A 345 -15.77 -13.13 -2.24
C VAL A 345 -14.64 -14.11 -1.90
N ARG A 346 -14.12 -14.08 -0.67
CA ARG A 346 -13.14 -15.08 -0.22
C ARG A 346 -13.72 -16.49 -0.21
N ALA A 347 -14.99 -16.66 0.13
CA ALA A 347 -15.66 -17.97 0.06
C ALA A 347 -15.78 -18.45 -1.38
N TYR A 348 -16.13 -17.58 -2.33
CA TYR A 348 -16.17 -17.89 -3.75
C TYR A 348 -14.79 -18.29 -4.30
N VAL A 349 -13.72 -17.55 -3.99
CA VAL A 349 -12.37 -17.90 -4.48
C VAL A 349 -11.90 -19.25 -3.96
N LYS A 350 -12.40 -19.73 -2.82
CA LYS A 350 -12.10 -21.09 -2.33
C LYS A 350 -12.75 -22.20 -3.16
N THR A 351 -13.84 -21.91 -3.90
CA THR A 351 -14.50 -22.91 -4.76
C THR A 351 -13.88 -23.01 -6.15
N LEU A 352 -12.93 -22.15 -6.48
CA LEU A 352 -12.28 -22.09 -7.80
C LEU A 352 -11.22 -23.17 -8.05
#